data_AF-A0AAN7LLT8-F1
#
_entry.id   AF-A0AAN7LLT8-F1
#
_cell.length_a   1.000
_cell.length_b   1.000
_cell.length_c   1.000
_cell.angle_alpha   90.00
_cell.angle_beta   90.00
_cell.angle_gamma   90.00
#
_symmetry.space_group_name_H-M   'P 1'
#
loop_
_entity.id
_entity.type
_entity.pdbx_description
1 polymer ?
#
loop_
_entity_poly.entity_id
_entity_poly.type
_entity_poly.pdbx_seq_one_letter_code
_entity_poly.pdbx_strand_id
1 'polypeptide(L)' 'MRWDRSPQQTNGYDCGLFVTATARAICDWFVNTECKDWEESLWFRAVEEKVTASAAAGMRNEILEQIKHLMVTK' A
#
# COMPACT_ATOMS: atom_id res chain seq x y z
N MET A 1 -16.84 1.64 -7.41
CA MET A 1 -15.83 2.41 -6.66
C MET A 1 -16.03 3.87 -7.02
N ARG A 2 -16.28 4.77 -6.06
CA ARG A 2 -16.29 6.20 -6.38
C ARG A 2 -14.84 6.70 -6.32
N TRP A 3 -14.42 7.50 -7.31
CA TRP A 3 -13.04 7.99 -7.44
C TRP A 3 -12.59 8.86 -6.26
N ASP A 4 -13.54 9.51 -5.58
CA ASP A 4 -13.33 10.32 -4.37
C ASP A 4 -12.85 9.52 -3.15
N ARG A 5 -12.98 8.18 -3.19
CA ARG A 5 -12.57 7.28 -2.10
C ARG A 5 -11.21 6.64 -2.29
N SER A 6 -10.63 6.76 -3.49
CA SER A 6 -9.26 6.31 -3.70
C SER A 6 -8.28 7.28 -3.03
N PRO A 7 -7.28 6.77 -2.28
CA PRO A 7 -6.25 7.60 -1.68
C PRO A 7 -5.63 8.57 -2.68
N GLN A 8 -5.68 9.86 -2.37
CA GLN A 8 -5.15 10.91 -3.23
C GLN A 8 -3.80 11.38 -2.71
N GLN A 9 -2.81 11.43 -3.59
CA GLN A 9 -1.55 12.11 -3.28
C GLN A 9 -1.79 13.61 -3.12
N THR A 10 -1.02 14.24 -2.24
CA THR A 10 -1.09 15.70 -2.00
C THR A 10 0.12 16.45 -2.55
N ASN A 11 1.06 15.74 -3.18
CA ASN A 11 2.26 16.29 -3.80
C ASN A 11 2.40 15.82 -5.26
N GLY A 12 3.42 16.33 -5.96
CA GLY A 12 3.62 16.07 -7.39
C GLY A 12 4.52 14.87 -7.73
N TYR A 13 5.01 14.10 -6.75
CA TYR A 13 6.12 13.15 -6.96
C TYR A 13 5.97 11.79 -6.29
N ASP A 14 4.92 11.56 -5.48
CA ASP A 14 4.73 10.29 -4.76
C ASP A 14 3.72 9.34 -5.42
N CYS A 15 3.33 9.56 -6.68
CA CYS A 15 2.34 8.71 -7.37
C CYS A 15 2.77 7.24 -7.41
N GLY A 16 4.05 6.98 -7.68
CA GLY A 16 4.62 5.63 -7.65
C GLY A 16 4.57 5.00 -6.25
N LEU A 17 4.70 5.81 -5.19
CA LEU A 17 4.57 5.33 -3.81
C LEU A 17 3.12 5.03 -3.47
N PHE A 18 2.15 5.84 -3.89
CA PHE A 18 0.73 5.53 -3.70
C PHE A 18 0.32 4.23 -4.42
N VAL A 19 0.82 4.01 -5.65
CA VAL A 19 0.61 2.75 -6.38
C VAL A 19 1.21 1.56 -5.62
N THR A 20 2.45 1.70 -5.15
CA THR A 20 3.15 0.64 -4.41
C THR A 20 2.46 0.32 -3.07
N ALA A 21 2.01 1.35 -2.34
CA ALA A 21 1.32 1.21 -1.07
C ALA A 21 -0.04 0.52 -1.25
N THR A 22 -0.76 0.87 -2.33
CA THR A 22 -2.02 0.23 -2.71
C THR A 22 -1.81 -1.25 -3.00
N ALA A 23 -0.80 -1.59 -3.80
CA ALA A 23 -0.47 -2.99 -4.10
C ALA A 23 -0.13 -3.77 -2.82
N ARG A 24 0.71 -3.20 -1.95
CA ARG A 24 1.05 -3.81 -0.65
C ARG A 24 -0.19 -4.03 0.22
N ALA A 25 -1.07 -3.04 0.36
CA ALA A 25 -2.28 -3.14 1.16
C ALA A 25 -3.23 -4.24 0.66
N ILE A 26 -3.37 -4.40 -0.66
CA ILE A 26 -4.16 -5.48 -1.28
C ILE A 26 -3.52 -6.84 -1.03
N CYS A 27 -2.21 -6.98 -1.22
CA CYS A 27 -1.50 -8.23 -0.96
C CYS A 27 -1.60 -8.64 0.52
N ASP A 28 -1.39 -7.69 1.43
CA ASP A 28 -1.53 -7.92 2.88
C ASP A 28 -2.96 -8.30 3.24
N TRP A 29 -3.97 -7.62 2.67
CA TRP A 29 -5.36 -8.00 2.86
C TRP A 29 -5.63 -9.43 2.38
N PHE A 30 -5.14 -9.80 1.20
CA PHE A 30 -5.36 -11.12 0.62
C PHE A 30 -4.74 -12.24 1.44
N VAL A 31 -3.50 -12.05 1.93
CA VAL A 31 -2.79 -13.05 2.73
C VAL A 31 -3.41 -13.24 4.11
N ASN A 32 -3.94 -12.17 4.71
CA ASN A 32 -4.45 -12.21 6.09
C ASN A 32 -5.98 -12.42 6.18
N THR A 33 -6.70 -12.40 5.07
CA THR A 33 -8.15 -12.66 5.07
C THR A 33 -8.40 -14.16 5.08
N GLU A 34 -8.89 -14.68 6.20
CA GLU A 34 -9.52 -16.01 6.20
C GLU A 34 -10.76 -15.97 5.31
N CYS A 35 -10.81 -16.86 4.33
CA CYS A 35 -11.71 -16.86 3.17
C CYS A 35 -13.23 -16.96 3.46
N LYS A 36 -13.68 -16.70 4.69
CA LYS A 36 -15.03 -17.01 5.16
C LYS A 36 -16.05 -15.89 4.90
N ASP A 37 -15.62 -14.62 4.88
CA ASP A 37 -16.53 -13.47 4.71
C ASP A 37 -15.99 -12.45 3.68
N TRP A 38 -15.85 -12.87 2.42
CA TRP A 38 -15.38 -11.99 1.33
C TRP A 38 -16.29 -10.80 1.03
N GLU A 39 -17.58 -10.90 1.36
CA GLU A 39 -18.52 -9.78 1.20
C GLU A 39 -18.31 -8.68 2.26
N GLU A 40 -17.86 -9.03 3.47
CA GLU A 40 -17.58 -8.06 4.54
C GLU A 40 -16.10 -7.60 4.55
N SER A 41 -15.18 -8.48 4.16
CA SER A 41 -13.74 -8.23 4.05
C SER A 41 -13.37 -7.58 2.72
N LEU A 42 -13.79 -6.34 2.51
CA LEU A 42 -13.53 -5.65 1.25
C LEU A 42 -12.13 -5.02 1.21
N TRP A 43 -11.30 -5.46 0.25
CA TRP A 43 -9.92 -4.98 0.07
C TRP A 43 -9.79 -3.45 -0.01
N PHE A 44 -10.80 -2.76 -0.53
CA PHE A 44 -10.76 -1.31 -0.68
C PHE A 44 -10.81 -0.59 0.67
N ARG A 45 -11.39 -1.19 1.71
CA ARG A 45 -11.34 -0.63 3.09
C ARG A 45 -9.91 -0.69 3.62
N ALA A 46 -9.20 -1.78 3.39
CA ALA A 46 -7.80 -1.91 3.76
C ALA A 46 -6.92 -0.89 3.01
N VAL A 47 -7.25 -0.59 1.75
CA VAL A 47 -6.57 0.47 0.98
C VAL A 47 -6.87 1.86 1.55
N GLU A 48 -8.13 2.19 1.82
CA GLU A 48 -8.53 3.47 2.43
C GLU A 48 -7.85 3.70 3.79
N GLU A 49 -7.74 2.65 4.61
CA GLU A 49 -7.15 2.73 5.95
C GLU A 49 -5.62 2.82 5.93
N LYS A 50 -4.96 2.02 5.09
CA LYS A 50 -3.50 1.85 5.14
C LYS A 50 -2.74 2.81 4.22
N VAL A 51 -3.35 3.29 3.13
CA VAL A 51 -2.67 4.13 2.15
C VAL A 51 -2.91 5.60 2.48
N THR A 52 -2.03 6.13 3.32
CA THR A 52 -2.00 7.56 3.69
C THR A 52 -0.78 8.24 3.08
N ALA A 53 -0.81 9.59 3.00
CA ALA A 53 0.34 10.35 2.51
C ALA A 53 1.62 10.11 3.37
N SER A 54 1.47 9.96 4.69
CA SER A 54 2.58 9.67 5.59
C SER A 54 3.12 8.25 5.38
N ALA A 55 2.23 7.25 5.24
CA ALA A 55 2.64 5.88 4.94
C ALA A 55 3.37 5.80 3.59
N ALA A 56 2.82 6.43 2.55
CA ALA A 56 3.44 6.48 1.23
C ALA A 56 4.82 7.16 1.27
N ALA A 57 4.97 8.28 1.97
CA ALA A 57 6.24 8.98 2.12
C ALA A 57 7.30 8.12 2.84
N GLY A 58 6.91 7.38 3.88
CA GLY A 58 7.78 6.47 4.62
C GLY A 58 8.37 5.35 3.76
N MET A 59 7.60 4.85 2.79
CA MET A 59 8.04 3.77 1.93
C MET A 59 9.26 4.10 1.08
N ARG A 60 9.55 5.38 0.81
CA ARG A 60 10.78 5.76 0.09
C ARG A 60 12.02 5.26 0.80
N ASN A 61 12.05 5.38 2.14
CA ASN A 61 13.15 4.88 2.96
C ASN A 61 13.10 3.36 3.07
N GLU A 62 11.90 2.76 3.22
CA GLU A 62 11.75 1.30 3.29
C GLU A 62 12.28 0.61 2.02
N ILE A 63 11.95 1.15 0.83
CA ILE A 63 12.41 0.62 -0.46
C ILE A 63 13.94 0.75 -0.56
N LEU A 64 14.50 1.90 -0.17
CA LEU A 64 15.95 2.12 -0.21
C LEU A 64 16.69 1.13 0.70
N GLU A 65 16.22 0.93 1.93
CA GLU A 65 16.83 -0.01 2.86
C GLU A 65 16.69 -1.46 2.38
N GLN A 66 15.55 -1.83 1.80
CA GLN A 66 15.39 -3.16 1.19
C GLN A 66 16.36 -3.38 0.02
N ILE A 67 16.53 -2.40 -0.87
CA ILE A 67 17.50 -2.48 -1.97
C ILE A 67 18.92 -2.67 -1.43
N LYS A 68 19.35 -1.85 -0.46
CA LYS A 68 20.67 -1.97 0.16
C LYS A 68 20.87 -3.34 0.79
N HIS A 69 19.87 -3.83 1.54
CA HIS A 69 19.92 -5.14 2.16
C HIS A 69 20.10 -6.26 1.13
N LEU A 70 19.32 -6.23 0.05
CA LEU A 70 19.39 -7.20 -1.06
C LEU A 70 20.72 -7.13 -1.84
N MET A 71 21.38 -5.97 -1.88
CA MET A 71 22.71 -5.84 -2.47
C MET A 71 23.81 -6.46 -1.60
N VAL A 72 23.65 -6.47 -0.27
CA VAL A 72 24.61 -7.07 0.68
C VAL A 72 24.41 -8.58 0.84
N THR A 73 23.18 -9.06 0.70
CA THR A 73 22.84 -10.50 0.81
C THR A 73 23.09 -11.30 -0.48
N LYS A 74 23.82 -10.72 -1.44
CA LYS A 74 24.11 -11.32 -2.74
C LYS A 74 25.53 -11.85 -2.84
#